data_AF-A0A2T6DGS7-F1
#
_entry.id   AF-A0A2T6DGS7-F1
#
_cell.length_a   1.000
_cell.length_b   1.000
_cell.length_c   1.000
_cell.angle_alpha   90.00
_cell.angle_beta   90.00
_cell.angle_gamma   90.00
#
_symmetry.space_group_name_H-M   'P 1'
#
loop_
_entity.id
_entity.type
_entity.pdbx_description
1 polymer ?
#
loop_
_entity_poly.entity_id
_entity_poly.type
_entity_poly.pdbx_seq_one_letter_code
_entity_poly.pdbx_strand_id
1 'polypeptide(L)'
;MCLASQRAGEAGEGKGERTSGGGGGEGGDGGASGEGGRREGAAASAPHQHPVRRVLVLGGGDGLAIREVLRFPQVEHVTLVDLDPAMTELFRTHPNLVQLNGNALNSPRVTVLNKDAFLWVKENKQPFDAIIVDFPDPSNYSLSKLYTTTFFRHLYNNLAPGGVAVVQSTSPLVARRSFWCVDQTLRAVGFQTLPYHVYVPAFGEWGFILAAKTPLNRPRTTLPDARFLNAQTLPTLFEFPPDMDRVPTKVNTLNNHALVRYFEEEWANYAH
;
A
#
# COMPACT_ATOMS: atom_id res chain seq x y z
N MET A 1 -0.68 -1.77 4.82
CA MET A 1 -1.76 -0.75 4.76
C MET A 1 -2.67 -0.91 3.54
N CYS A 2 -2.18 -1.21 2.33
CA CYS A 2 -3.02 -1.26 1.12
C CYS A 2 -3.91 -2.52 0.93
N LEU A 3 -3.67 -3.60 1.68
CA LEU A 3 -4.37 -4.89 1.52
C LEU A 3 -5.83 -4.92 2.02
N ALA A 4 -6.32 -3.83 2.63
CA ALA A 4 -7.62 -3.84 3.31
C ALA A 4 -8.81 -3.44 2.44
N SER A 5 -8.62 -2.63 1.39
CA SER A 5 -9.72 -2.21 0.47
C SER A 5 -10.37 -3.33 -0.32
N GLN A 6 -9.72 -4.48 -0.42
CA GLN A 6 -10.00 -5.38 -1.52
C GLN A 6 -10.76 -6.66 -1.12
N ARG A 7 -11.28 -6.76 0.11
CA ARG A 7 -12.06 -7.91 0.60
C ARG A 7 -13.56 -7.67 0.81
N ALA A 8 -14.12 -6.60 0.24
CA ALA A 8 -15.56 -6.33 0.32
C ALA A 8 -16.48 -7.41 -0.30
N GLY A 9 -15.94 -8.36 -1.06
CA GLY A 9 -16.70 -9.38 -1.79
C GLY A 9 -17.01 -10.69 -1.08
N GLU A 10 -16.53 -10.94 0.15
CA GLU A 10 -16.69 -12.25 0.80
C GLU A 10 -17.10 -12.12 2.28
N ALA A 11 -18.39 -11.85 2.52
CA ALA A 11 -19.00 -12.02 3.82
C ALA A 11 -20.37 -12.68 3.67
N GLY A 12 -20.36 -14.01 3.52
CA GLY A 12 -21.52 -14.86 3.61
C GLY A 12 -21.10 -16.27 4.00
N GLU A 13 -21.60 -16.73 5.16
CA GLU A 13 -21.53 -18.11 5.69
C GLU A 13 -20.16 -18.57 6.23
N GLY A 14 -20.00 -19.17 7.41
CA GLY A 14 -20.90 -19.58 8.47
C GLY A 14 -20.05 -20.09 9.64
N LYS A 15 -20.52 -19.85 10.87
CA LYS A 15 -19.88 -20.32 12.12
C LYS A 15 -19.91 -21.84 12.22
N GLY A 16 -18.79 -22.44 12.61
CA GLY A 16 -18.69 -23.85 13.00
C GLY A 16 -17.72 -24.00 14.17
N GLU A 17 -18.27 -24.06 15.38
CA GLU A 17 -17.60 -24.29 16.65
C GLU A 17 -17.28 -25.79 16.81
N ARG A 18 -16.08 -26.13 17.31
CA ARG A 18 -15.86 -27.39 18.04
C ARG A 18 -14.56 -27.37 18.84
N THR A 19 -14.64 -28.01 20.00
CA THR A 19 -13.79 -27.92 21.19
C THR A 19 -12.80 -29.08 21.33
N SER A 20 -11.68 -28.78 22.01
CA SER A 20 -10.94 -29.55 23.03
C SER A 20 -10.28 -30.92 22.75
N GLY A 21 -9.04 -31.03 23.24
CA GLY A 21 -8.26 -32.25 23.59
C GLY A 21 -6.80 -32.08 23.13
N GLY A 22 -5.72 -32.26 23.90
CA GLY A 22 -5.46 -32.82 25.24
C GLY A 22 -4.12 -33.60 25.18
N GLY A 23 -3.19 -33.32 26.11
CA GLY A 23 -1.90 -34.06 26.33
C GLY A 23 -0.70 -33.49 25.56
N GLY A 24 0.51 -33.31 26.09
CA GLY A 24 1.19 -33.84 27.29
C GLY A 24 2.58 -34.31 26.86
N GLY A 25 3.67 -33.84 27.50
CA GLY A 25 5.03 -34.35 27.25
C GLY A 25 6.16 -33.38 27.63
N GLU A 26 6.84 -33.70 28.72
CA GLU A 26 8.03 -33.03 29.28
C GLU A 26 9.35 -33.40 28.57
N GLY A 27 10.37 -32.57 28.77
CA GLY A 27 11.74 -33.04 29.05
C GLY A 27 12.84 -32.59 28.08
N GLY A 28 13.93 -32.02 28.63
CA GLY A 28 15.25 -32.06 27.98
C GLY A 28 16.11 -30.81 28.13
N ASP A 29 16.90 -30.75 29.21
CA ASP A 29 17.95 -29.79 29.53
C ASP A 29 19.24 -30.03 28.71
N GLY A 30 20.11 -29.01 28.59
CA GLY A 30 21.46 -29.17 28.01
C GLY A 30 22.11 -27.89 27.49
N GLY A 31 22.97 -27.26 28.31
CA GLY A 31 23.79 -26.10 27.96
C GLY A 31 25.20 -26.44 27.45
N ALA A 32 25.87 -25.41 26.88
CA ALA A 32 27.33 -25.19 26.71
C ALA A 32 27.52 -24.12 25.58
N SER A 33 27.94 -22.87 25.81
CA SER A 33 29.28 -22.31 26.17
C SER A 33 30.17 -21.92 24.97
N GLY A 34 30.66 -20.67 24.96
CA GLY A 34 31.76 -20.12 24.12
C GLY A 34 31.30 -19.58 22.74
N GLU A 35 31.73 -18.46 22.17
CA GLU A 35 32.83 -17.48 22.34
C GLU A 35 32.29 -16.13 21.76
N GLY A 36 32.59 -14.93 22.26
CA GLY A 36 33.93 -14.35 22.31
C GLY A 36 34.34 -13.68 20.99
N GLY A 37 33.50 -12.85 20.35
CA GLY A 37 33.86 -12.13 19.12
C GLY A 37 33.41 -10.67 19.12
N ARG A 38 34.27 -9.76 19.59
CA ARG A 38 34.16 -8.32 19.29
C ARG A 38 34.28 -8.14 17.77
N ARG A 39 33.18 -7.78 17.11
CA ARG A 39 33.22 -7.17 15.78
C ARG A 39 32.80 -5.71 15.90
N GLU A 40 33.66 -4.90 15.34
CA GLU A 40 33.67 -3.45 15.37
C GLU A 40 32.44 -2.87 14.68
N GLY A 41 31.89 -1.83 15.32
CA GLY A 41 31.13 -0.71 14.77
C GLY A 41 30.68 -0.76 13.31
N ALA A 42 29.66 -1.56 13.00
CA ALA A 42 28.68 -1.12 12.00
C ALA A 42 27.66 -0.28 12.77
N ALA A 43 27.67 1.04 12.55
CA ALA A 43 26.57 1.89 12.97
C ALA A 43 25.31 1.37 12.28
N ALA A 44 24.56 0.51 12.98
CA ALA A 44 23.23 0.11 12.61
C ALA A 44 22.44 1.41 12.48
N SER A 45 22.15 1.81 11.24
CA SER A 45 21.25 2.92 10.99
C SER A 45 19.97 2.61 11.76
N ALA A 46 19.68 3.45 12.75
CA ALA A 46 18.50 3.29 13.58
C ALA A 46 17.28 3.12 12.67
N PRO A 47 16.34 2.20 12.97
CA PRO A 47 15.12 2.09 12.20
C PRO A 47 14.50 3.47 12.07
N HIS A 48 14.04 3.80 10.87
CA HIS A 48 13.44 5.09 10.51
C HIS A 48 12.19 5.33 11.37
N GLN A 49 12.37 5.80 12.61
CA GLN A 49 11.26 6.09 13.53
C GLN A 49 10.78 7.52 13.32
N HIS A 50 10.45 7.84 12.06
CA HIS A 50 9.64 9.01 11.80
C HIS A 50 8.23 8.70 12.34
N PRO A 51 7.72 9.42 13.35
CA PRO A 51 6.38 9.16 13.85
C PRO A 51 5.37 9.42 12.72
N VAL A 52 4.42 8.50 12.55
CA VAL A 52 3.35 8.62 11.55
C VAL A 52 2.11 9.18 12.24
N ARG A 53 1.92 10.51 12.18
CA ARG A 53 0.81 11.23 12.81
C ARG A 53 -0.21 11.72 11.79
N ARG A 54 0.27 12.17 10.63
CA ARG A 54 -0.53 12.71 9.53
C ARG A 54 -0.49 11.76 8.34
N VAL A 55 -1.63 11.20 7.98
CA VAL A 55 -1.76 10.27 6.85
C VAL A 55 -2.65 10.87 5.78
N LEU A 56 -2.23 10.78 4.52
CA LEU A 56 -3.04 11.12 3.36
C LEU A 56 -3.46 9.85 2.63
N VAL A 57 -4.72 9.73 2.27
CA VAL A 57 -5.25 8.69 1.40
C VAL A 57 -5.84 9.36 0.15
N LEU A 58 -5.36 8.96 -1.02
CA LEU A 58 -5.82 9.46 -2.31
C LEU A 58 -6.55 8.35 -3.05
N GLY A 59 -7.81 8.56 -3.41
CA GLY A 59 -8.73 7.48 -3.75
C GLY A 59 -9.17 6.73 -2.50
N GLY A 60 -9.54 5.45 -2.63
CA GLY A 60 -9.92 4.62 -1.47
C GLY A 60 -11.16 5.12 -0.71
N GLY A 61 -12.14 5.70 -1.41
CA GLY A 61 -13.40 6.22 -0.86
C GLY A 61 -14.22 5.22 -0.03
N ASP A 62 -13.90 3.93 -0.10
CA ASP A 62 -14.48 2.88 0.75
C ASP A 62 -14.05 2.95 2.23
N GLY A 63 -12.92 3.61 2.54
CA GLY A 63 -12.40 3.78 3.89
C GLY A 63 -11.74 2.54 4.52
N LEU A 64 -11.55 1.46 3.78
CA LEU A 64 -10.96 0.22 4.29
C LEU A 64 -9.46 0.34 4.53
N ALA A 65 -8.73 1.08 3.70
CA ALA A 65 -7.35 1.46 4.00
C ALA A 65 -7.28 2.30 5.30
N ILE A 66 -8.23 3.22 5.49
CA ILE A 66 -8.33 4.07 6.68
C ILE A 66 -8.61 3.24 7.93
N ARG A 67 -9.46 2.22 7.85
CA ARG A 67 -9.70 1.27 8.94
C ARG A 67 -8.39 0.71 9.50
N GLU A 68 -7.46 0.31 8.65
CA GLU A 68 -6.16 -0.20 9.10
C GLU A 68 -5.23 0.89 9.62
N VAL A 69 -5.25 2.09 9.00
CA VAL A 69 -4.48 3.24 9.47
C VAL A 69 -4.90 3.62 10.90
N LEU A 70 -6.19 3.58 11.21
CA LEU A 70 -6.71 3.96 12.53
C LEU A 70 -6.34 2.96 13.65
N ARG A 71 -5.83 1.77 13.33
CA ARG A 71 -5.28 0.82 14.32
C ARG A 71 -4.00 1.33 14.98
N PHE A 72 -3.33 2.32 14.38
CA PHE A 72 -2.14 2.95 14.92
C PHE A 72 -2.55 4.11 15.85
N PRO A 73 -2.37 4.00 17.19
CA PRO A 73 -2.82 5.02 18.13
C PRO A 73 -2.10 6.36 17.98
N GLN A 74 -0.87 6.34 17.45
CA GLN A 74 -0.09 7.55 17.17
C GLN A 74 -0.60 8.37 15.97
N VAL A 75 -1.49 7.82 15.15
CA VAL A 75 -2.09 8.57 14.04
C VAL A 75 -3.09 9.56 14.60
N GLU A 76 -2.85 10.83 14.37
CA GLU A 76 -3.65 11.95 14.87
C GLU A 76 -4.64 12.46 13.82
N HIS A 77 -4.24 12.46 12.55
CA HIS A 77 -5.06 12.98 11.45
C HIS A 77 -4.92 12.13 10.19
N VAL A 78 -6.06 11.81 9.58
CA VAL A 78 -6.16 11.15 8.28
C VAL A 78 -6.96 12.05 7.34
N THR A 79 -6.36 12.46 6.24
CA THR A 79 -7.06 13.17 5.16
C THR A 79 -7.37 12.18 4.04
N LEU A 80 -8.64 12.00 3.71
CA LEU A 80 -9.10 11.26 2.55
C LEU A 80 -9.45 12.23 1.44
N VAL A 81 -8.87 12.05 0.26
CA VAL A 81 -9.23 12.80 -0.95
C VAL A 81 -9.72 11.81 -2.00
N ASP A 82 -11.03 11.79 -2.21
CA ASP A 82 -11.69 10.96 -3.21
C ASP A 82 -12.46 11.84 -4.19
N LEU A 83 -12.66 11.40 -5.43
CA LEU A 83 -13.37 12.20 -6.42
C LEU A 83 -14.89 12.14 -6.25
N ASP A 84 -15.41 10.99 -5.83
CA ASP A 84 -16.84 10.70 -5.89
C ASP A 84 -17.52 10.85 -4.50
N PRO A 85 -18.35 11.90 -4.30
CA PRO A 85 -19.10 12.05 -3.05
C PRO A 85 -20.10 10.92 -2.79
N ALA A 86 -20.63 10.28 -3.83
CA ALA A 86 -21.57 9.17 -3.67
C ALA A 86 -20.86 7.96 -3.05
N MET A 87 -19.63 7.65 -3.47
CA MET A 87 -18.81 6.59 -2.89
C MET A 87 -18.57 6.82 -1.40
N THR A 88 -18.07 8.00 -1.03
CA THR A 88 -17.77 8.29 0.38
C THR A 88 -19.03 8.35 1.24
N GLU A 89 -20.15 8.89 0.73
CA GLU A 89 -21.39 8.96 1.50
C GLU A 89 -22.01 7.58 1.71
N LEU A 90 -21.97 6.73 0.68
CA LEU A 90 -22.45 5.36 0.74
C LEU A 90 -21.71 4.54 1.81
N PHE A 91 -20.37 4.62 1.85
CA PHE A 91 -19.53 3.93 2.85
C PHE A 91 -19.57 4.58 4.25
N ARG A 92 -20.17 5.77 4.37
CA ARG A 92 -20.36 6.48 5.64
C ARG A 92 -21.73 6.23 6.27
N THR A 93 -22.74 5.88 5.47
CA THR A 93 -24.14 5.81 5.89
C THR A 93 -24.79 4.44 5.76
N HIS A 94 -24.40 3.62 4.77
CA HIS A 94 -25.03 2.32 4.56
C HIS A 94 -24.54 1.29 5.59
N PRO A 95 -25.41 0.69 6.43
CA PRO A 95 -25.01 -0.12 7.58
C PRO A 95 -23.98 -1.22 7.28
N ASN A 96 -24.20 -2.01 6.21
CA ASN A 96 -23.28 -3.10 5.84
C ASN A 96 -21.88 -2.60 5.44
N LEU A 97 -21.80 -1.44 4.79
CA LEU A 97 -20.53 -0.87 4.30
C LEU A 97 -19.80 -0.12 5.41
N VAL A 98 -20.54 0.54 6.30
CA VAL A 98 -20.01 1.08 7.55
C VAL A 98 -19.42 -0.03 8.42
N GLN A 99 -20.11 -1.17 8.54
CA GLN A 99 -19.58 -2.32 9.26
C GLN A 99 -18.28 -2.83 8.60
N LEU A 100 -18.26 -2.90 7.27
CA LEU A 100 -17.12 -3.38 6.50
C LEU A 100 -15.86 -2.52 6.72
N ASN A 101 -15.98 -1.20 6.69
CA ASN A 101 -14.87 -0.28 6.96
C ASN A 101 -14.67 0.01 8.45
N GLY A 102 -15.38 -0.68 9.35
CA GLY A 102 -15.23 -0.49 10.80
C GLY A 102 -15.59 0.93 11.27
N ASN A 103 -16.53 1.58 10.58
CA ASN A 103 -16.94 2.96 10.79
C ASN A 103 -15.79 3.97 10.68
N ALA A 104 -14.76 3.65 9.89
CA ALA A 104 -13.54 4.45 9.80
C ALA A 104 -13.79 5.88 9.29
N LEU A 105 -14.67 6.03 8.29
CA LEU A 105 -14.97 7.34 7.69
C LEU A 105 -15.67 8.33 8.64
N ASN A 106 -16.32 7.84 9.70
CA ASN A 106 -16.94 8.67 10.72
C ASN A 106 -16.03 8.91 11.94
N SER A 107 -14.77 8.47 11.91
CA SER A 107 -13.82 8.73 12.99
C SER A 107 -13.52 10.23 13.09
N PRO A 108 -13.45 10.82 14.30
CA PRO A 108 -13.08 12.23 14.47
C PRO A 108 -11.65 12.56 14.00
N ARG A 109 -10.81 11.53 13.78
CA ARG A 109 -9.47 11.67 13.21
C ARG A 109 -9.47 11.79 11.68
N VAL A 110 -10.59 11.56 11.02
CA VAL A 110 -10.70 11.48 9.56
C VAL A 110 -11.37 12.74 9.00
N THR A 111 -10.76 13.32 7.98
CA THR A 111 -11.36 14.40 7.18
C THR A 111 -11.52 13.92 5.75
N VAL A 112 -12.76 13.86 5.28
CA VAL A 112 -13.11 13.46 3.91
C VAL A 112 -13.26 14.69 3.03
N LEU A 113 -12.56 14.71 1.90
CA LEU A 113 -12.58 15.78 0.92
C LEU A 113 -12.94 15.20 -0.45
N ASN A 114 -14.12 15.51 -0.97
CA ASN A 114 -14.52 15.11 -2.31
C ASN A 114 -13.98 16.09 -3.37
N LYS A 115 -12.77 15.85 -3.86
CA LYS A 115 -12.01 16.75 -4.74
C LYS A 115 -11.15 15.95 -5.73
N ASP A 116 -10.77 16.57 -6.86
CA ASP A 116 -9.76 16.01 -7.76
C ASP A 116 -8.39 15.97 -7.03
N ALA A 117 -7.87 14.77 -6.82
CA ALA A 117 -6.63 14.54 -6.09
C ALA A 117 -5.41 15.20 -6.76
N PHE A 118 -5.37 15.31 -8.09
CA PHE A 118 -4.28 15.98 -8.79
C PHE A 118 -4.23 17.47 -8.41
N LEU A 119 -5.38 18.14 -8.45
CA LEU A 119 -5.49 19.55 -8.09
C LEU A 119 -5.21 19.77 -6.60
N TRP A 120 -5.82 18.94 -5.75
CA TRP A 120 -5.68 19.10 -4.30
C TRP A 120 -4.23 18.92 -3.82
N VAL A 121 -3.52 17.88 -4.30
CA VAL A 121 -2.12 17.63 -3.91
C VAL A 121 -1.20 18.74 -4.44
N LYS A 122 -1.49 19.32 -5.61
CA LYS A 122 -0.75 20.48 -6.15
C LYS A 122 -0.90 21.72 -5.26
N GLU A 123 -2.09 21.94 -4.71
CA GLU A 123 -2.41 23.12 -3.91
C GLU A 123 -1.96 22.98 -2.45
N ASN A 124 -2.03 21.78 -1.89
CA ASN A 124 -1.67 21.52 -0.50
C ASN A 124 -0.20 21.90 -0.21
N LYS A 125 0.01 22.47 0.98
CA LYS A 125 1.33 22.96 1.45
C LYS A 125 1.84 22.21 2.68
N GLN A 126 1.04 21.33 3.25
CA GLN A 126 1.36 20.64 4.49
C GLN A 126 1.79 19.21 4.21
N PRO A 127 3.01 18.80 4.59
CA PRO A 127 3.45 17.44 4.34
C PRO A 127 2.71 16.41 5.20
N PHE A 128 2.77 15.15 4.74
CA PHE A 128 2.23 13.98 5.40
C PHE A 128 3.34 12.97 5.70
N ASP A 129 3.20 12.26 6.81
CA ASP A 129 4.17 11.27 7.28
C ASP A 129 3.97 9.94 6.54
N ALA A 130 2.75 9.66 6.10
CA ALA A 130 2.45 8.56 5.19
C ALA A 130 1.43 8.99 4.12
N ILE A 131 1.60 8.49 2.90
CA ILE A 131 0.64 8.69 1.82
C ILE A 131 0.25 7.34 1.21
N ILE A 132 -1.04 7.08 1.07
CA ILE A 132 -1.58 5.88 0.41
C ILE A 132 -2.25 6.36 -0.88
N VAL A 133 -1.77 5.87 -2.03
CA VAL A 133 -2.36 6.12 -3.34
C VAL A 133 -3.08 4.86 -3.79
N ASP A 134 -4.41 4.92 -3.75
CA ASP A 134 -5.34 3.82 -4.03
C ASP A 134 -6.32 4.27 -5.12
N PHE A 135 -5.77 4.59 -6.29
CA PHE A 135 -6.54 4.96 -7.45
C PHE A 135 -6.92 3.72 -8.27
N PRO A 136 -7.96 3.81 -9.11
CA PRO A 136 -8.20 2.81 -10.13
C PRO A 136 -7.00 2.64 -11.07
N ASP A 137 -6.93 1.46 -11.68
CA ASP A 137 -5.90 1.15 -12.67
C ASP A 137 -5.94 2.13 -13.87
N PRO A 138 -4.77 2.46 -14.47
CA PRO A 138 -4.60 3.53 -15.46
C PRO A 138 -5.14 3.17 -16.86
N SER A 139 -6.38 2.71 -16.94
CA SER A 139 -7.05 2.22 -18.16
C SER A 139 -7.45 3.31 -19.17
N ASN A 140 -7.24 4.57 -18.84
CA ASN A 140 -7.51 5.70 -19.72
C ASN A 140 -6.61 6.91 -19.37
N TYR A 141 -6.59 7.91 -20.25
CA TYR A 141 -5.78 9.12 -20.08
C TYR A 141 -6.10 9.90 -18.80
N SER A 142 -7.36 9.95 -18.39
CA SER A 142 -7.81 10.65 -17.17
C SER A 142 -7.27 10.01 -15.90
N LEU A 143 -7.14 8.68 -15.86
CA LEU A 143 -6.52 7.96 -14.74
C LEU A 143 -4.99 7.98 -14.87
N SER A 144 -4.45 7.81 -16.09
CA SER A 144 -3.02 7.85 -16.31
C SER A 144 -2.37 9.16 -15.91
N LYS A 145 -3.08 10.30 -15.93
CA LYS A 145 -2.55 11.59 -15.43
C LYS A 145 -2.07 11.50 -13.98
N LEU A 146 -2.72 10.64 -13.17
CA LEU A 146 -2.43 10.39 -11.75
C LEU A 146 -1.19 9.51 -11.52
N TYR A 147 -0.59 8.96 -12.59
CA TYR A 147 0.60 8.12 -12.52
C TYR A 147 1.77 8.72 -13.32
N THR A 148 1.78 10.04 -13.51
CA THR A 148 2.82 10.74 -14.26
C THR A 148 3.91 11.30 -13.35
N THR A 149 5.07 11.61 -13.92
CA THR A 149 6.13 12.38 -13.23
C THR A 149 5.60 13.68 -12.62
N THR A 150 4.61 14.33 -13.24
CA THR A 150 4.03 15.58 -12.72
C THR A 150 3.26 15.32 -11.44
N PHE A 151 2.37 14.33 -11.43
CA PHE A 151 1.63 13.96 -10.22
C PHE A 151 2.57 13.46 -9.13
N PHE A 152 3.51 12.56 -9.45
CA PHE A 152 4.47 12.05 -8.46
C PHE A 152 5.41 13.13 -7.93
N ARG A 153 5.69 14.20 -8.68
CA ARG A 153 6.41 15.36 -8.13
C ARG A 153 5.60 16.13 -7.10
N HIS A 154 4.28 16.29 -7.33
CA HIS A 154 3.39 16.84 -6.32
C HIS A 154 3.33 15.93 -5.08
N LEU A 155 3.22 14.61 -5.28
CA LEU A 155 3.29 13.62 -4.20
C LEU A 155 4.60 13.73 -3.39
N TYR A 156 5.74 13.83 -4.08
CA TYR A 156 7.06 13.99 -3.45
C TYR A 156 7.12 15.24 -2.57
N ASN A 157 6.57 16.37 -3.02
CA ASN A 157 6.54 17.60 -2.25
C ASN A 157 5.59 17.53 -1.04
N ASN A 158 4.55 16.69 -1.11
CA ASN A 158 3.61 16.45 -0.02
C ASN A 158 4.08 15.39 0.98
N LEU A 159 5.17 14.66 0.70
CA LEU A 159 5.72 13.68 1.62
C LEU A 159 6.72 14.34 2.58
N ALA A 160 6.59 14.09 3.88
CA ALA A 160 7.57 14.52 4.88
C ALA A 160 8.98 13.95 4.56
N PRO A 161 10.08 14.59 5.00
CA PRO A 161 11.44 14.11 4.75
C PRO A 161 11.68 12.63 5.13
N GLY A 162 11.10 12.17 6.24
CA GLY A 162 11.15 10.76 6.67
C GLY A 162 9.85 9.98 6.40
N GLY A 163 8.95 10.52 5.58
CA GLY A 163 7.68 9.89 5.28
C GLY A 163 7.81 8.77 4.24
N VAL A 164 6.79 7.92 4.19
CA VAL A 164 6.69 6.81 3.21
C VAL A 164 5.36 6.89 2.47
N ALA A 165 5.42 6.82 1.15
CA ALA A 165 4.25 6.63 0.31
C ALA A 165 4.11 5.16 -0.12
N VAL A 166 2.89 4.72 -0.37
CA VAL A 166 2.59 3.46 -1.06
C VAL A 166 1.66 3.75 -2.23
N VAL A 167 1.94 3.14 -3.38
CA VAL A 167 1.15 3.28 -4.60
C VAL A 167 0.70 1.90 -5.03
N GLN A 168 -0.61 1.68 -5.17
CA GLN A 168 -1.13 0.52 -5.89
C GLN A 168 -0.70 0.63 -7.36
N SER A 169 -0.26 -0.47 -7.98
CA SER A 169 0.46 -0.41 -9.27
C SER A 169 0.11 -1.55 -10.23
N THR A 170 -1.16 -1.98 -10.22
CA THR A 170 -1.70 -3.11 -10.99
C THR A 170 -0.94 -4.42 -10.76
N SER A 171 -1.17 -5.44 -11.59
CA SER A 171 -0.56 -6.76 -11.45
C SER A 171 0.87 -6.81 -12.04
N PRO A 172 1.90 -7.22 -11.29
CA PRO A 172 3.23 -7.45 -11.84
C PRO A 172 3.32 -8.73 -12.69
N LEU A 173 2.32 -9.60 -12.60
CA LEU A 173 2.21 -10.83 -13.40
C LEU A 173 1.46 -10.57 -14.70
N VAL A 174 0.25 -9.98 -14.62
CA VAL A 174 -0.62 -9.74 -15.79
C VAL A 174 -0.20 -8.48 -16.55
N ALA A 175 0.12 -7.40 -15.83
CA ALA A 175 0.43 -6.09 -16.38
C ALA A 175 1.87 -5.67 -16.03
N ARG A 176 2.81 -6.56 -16.33
CA ARG A 176 4.22 -6.46 -15.90
C ARG A 176 4.88 -5.14 -16.31
N ARG A 177 4.76 -4.71 -17.57
CA ARG A 177 5.31 -3.42 -18.03
C ARG A 177 4.59 -2.26 -17.37
N SER A 178 3.29 -2.36 -17.14
CA SER A 178 2.52 -1.34 -16.43
C SER A 178 3.03 -1.14 -14.99
N PHE A 179 3.19 -2.23 -14.23
CA PHE A 179 3.74 -2.21 -12.87
C PHE A 179 5.14 -1.58 -12.83
N TRP A 180 6.06 -2.04 -13.68
CA TRP A 180 7.43 -1.53 -13.71
C TRP A 180 7.54 -0.11 -14.30
N CYS A 181 6.57 0.33 -15.12
CA CYS A 181 6.44 1.71 -15.58
C CYS A 181 6.11 2.66 -14.42
N VAL A 182 5.23 2.26 -13.50
CA VAL A 182 4.92 3.07 -12.29
C VAL A 182 6.18 3.22 -11.43
N ASP A 183 6.90 2.14 -11.17
CA ASP A 183 8.16 2.18 -10.42
C ASP A 183 9.21 3.08 -11.08
N GLN A 184 9.44 2.91 -12.38
CA GLN A 184 10.39 3.73 -13.14
C GLN A 184 10.01 5.21 -13.11
N THR A 185 8.71 5.53 -13.10
CA THR A 185 8.21 6.89 -13.04
C THR A 185 8.41 7.52 -11.66
N LEU A 186 8.20 6.76 -10.57
CA LEU A 186 8.52 7.19 -9.21
C LEU A 186 10.02 7.49 -9.07
N ARG A 187 10.88 6.58 -9.55
CA ARG A 187 12.34 6.74 -9.53
C ARG A 187 12.80 7.98 -10.31
N ALA A 188 12.20 8.25 -11.47
CA ALA A 188 12.51 9.42 -12.28
C ALA A 188 12.22 10.77 -11.59
N VAL A 189 11.36 10.78 -10.56
CA VAL A 189 11.08 11.97 -9.73
C VAL A 189 12.05 12.09 -8.54
N GLY A 190 12.81 11.04 -8.23
CA GLY A 190 13.79 11.01 -7.13
C GLY A 190 13.36 10.18 -5.93
N PHE A 191 12.28 9.39 -6.02
CA PHE A 191 11.93 8.43 -4.98
C PHE A 191 12.90 7.24 -4.97
N GLN A 192 13.24 6.78 -3.77
CA GLN A 192 13.74 5.43 -3.53
C GLN A 192 12.53 4.50 -3.42
N THR A 193 12.51 3.44 -4.23
CA THR A 193 11.35 2.54 -4.30
C THR A 193 11.66 1.15 -3.78
N LEU A 194 10.68 0.53 -3.13
CA LEU A 194 10.67 -0.86 -2.72
C LEU A 194 9.36 -1.52 -3.20
N PRO A 195 9.37 -2.10 -4.41
CA PRO A 195 8.23 -2.84 -4.97
C PRO A 195 7.93 -4.10 -4.16
N TYR A 196 6.65 -4.45 -4.07
CA TYR A 196 6.18 -5.70 -3.47
C TYR A 196 4.87 -6.14 -4.12
N HIS A 197 4.50 -7.40 -3.92
CA HIS A 197 3.29 -7.97 -4.50
C HIS A 197 2.62 -8.95 -3.54
N VAL A 198 1.39 -9.30 -3.85
CA VAL A 198 0.56 -10.20 -3.05
C VAL A 198 -0.57 -10.76 -3.90
N TYR A 199 -0.84 -12.05 -3.74
CA TYR A 199 -2.03 -12.67 -4.30
C TYR A 199 -3.29 -12.25 -3.55
N VAL A 200 -4.19 -11.55 -4.24
CA VAL A 200 -5.50 -11.14 -3.75
C VAL A 200 -6.55 -12.00 -4.44
N PRO A 201 -7.31 -12.86 -3.74
CA PRO A 201 -8.19 -13.85 -4.37
C PRO A 201 -9.15 -13.31 -5.44
N ALA A 202 -9.69 -12.10 -5.24
CA ALA A 202 -10.60 -11.46 -6.19
C ALA A 202 -9.91 -10.82 -7.41
N PHE A 203 -8.60 -10.55 -7.34
CA PHE A 203 -7.85 -9.80 -8.37
C PHE A 203 -6.65 -10.57 -8.95
N GLY A 204 -6.31 -11.73 -8.39
CA GLY A 204 -5.08 -12.45 -8.70
C GLY A 204 -3.85 -11.77 -8.08
N GLU A 205 -2.70 -11.88 -8.76
CA GLU A 205 -1.45 -11.29 -8.29
C GLU A 205 -1.50 -9.76 -8.41
N TRP A 206 -1.27 -9.04 -7.30
CA TRP A 206 -1.43 -7.59 -7.25
C TRP A 206 -0.20 -6.88 -6.68
N GLY A 207 0.18 -5.78 -7.31
CA GLY A 207 1.41 -5.07 -7.06
C GLY A 207 1.22 -3.74 -6.35
N PHE A 208 2.21 -3.42 -5.51
CA PHE A 208 2.31 -2.16 -4.79
C PHE A 208 3.77 -1.69 -4.75
N ILE A 209 3.98 -0.38 -4.65
CA ILE A 209 5.32 0.19 -4.59
C ILE A 209 5.41 1.11 -3.38
N LEU A 210 6.26 0.78 -2.41
CA LEU A 210 6.68 1.73 -1.38
C LEU A 210 7.65 2.74 -2.00
N ALA A 211 7.50 4.01 -1.65
CA ALA A 211 8.32 5.10 -2.16
C ALA A 211 8.67 6.08 -1.02
N ALA A 212 9.94 6.44 -0.89
CA ALA A 212 10.39 7.42 0.10
C ALA A 212 11.50 8.32 -0.45
N LYS A 213 11.80 9.42 0.24
CA LYS A 213 12.89 10.33 -0.12
C LYS A 213 14.27 9.77 0.22
N THR A 214 14.31 8.80 1.13
CA THR A 214 15.52 8.14 1.61
C THR A 214 15.44 6.62 1.36
N PRO A 215 16.57 5.90 1.35
CA PRO A 215 16.56 4.45 1.12
C PRO A 215 15.63 3.70 2.07
N LEU A 216 14.81 2.81 1.50
CA LEU A 216 13.87 1.98 2.23
C LEU A 216 14.51 0.64 2.62
N ASN A 217 14.29 0.23 3.86
CA ASN A 217 14.59 -1.13 4.32
C ASN A 217 13.34 -2.00 4.21
N ARG A 218 13.52 -3.30 3.94
CA ARG A 218 12.41 -4.26 4.02
C ARG A 218 11.83 -4.25 5.43
N PRO A 219 10.50 -4.09 5.58
CA PRO A 219 9.86 -4.11 6.89
C PRO A 219 10.06 -5.48 7.54
N ARG A 220 10.28 -5.47 8.86
CA ARG A 220 10.50 -6.69 9.67
C ARG A 220 9.41 -6.96 10.69
N THR A 221 8.52 -5.99 10.90
CA THR A 221 7.50 -6.01 11.94
C THR A 221 6.12 -5.96 11.30
N THR A 222 5.22 -6.80 11.79
CA THR A 222 3.79 -6.79 11.43
C THR A 222 2.95 -6.27 12.59
N LEU A 223 1.65 -6.05 12.33
CA LEU A 223 0.69 -5.86 13.40
C LEU A 223 0.38 -7.21 14.07
N PRO A 224 0.27 -7.29 15.41
CA PRO A 224 0.08 -8.55 16.13
C PRO A 224 -1.20 -9.29 15.71
N ASP A 225 -2.27 -8.56 15.38
CA ASP A 225 -3.55 -9.15 14.97
C ASP A 225 -3.82 -8.95 13.47
N ALA A 226 -2.79 -9.01 12.63
CA ALA A 226 -2.98 -9.02 11.19
C ALA A 226 -3.45 -10.41 10.73
N ARG A 227 -4.54 -10.45 9.96
CA ARG A 227 -5.10 -11.71 9.44
C ARG A 227 -4.26 -12.36 8.32
N PHE A 228 -3.46 -11.56 7.63
CA PHE A 228 -2.67 -11.99 6.47
C PHE A 228 -1.17 -11.83 6.68
N LEU A 229 -0.74 -10.63 7.10
CA LEU A 229 0.68 -10.33 7.31
C LEU A 229 1.17 -10.94 8.62
N ASN A 230 2.21 -11.79 8.55
CA ASN A 230 2.95 -12.29 9.71
C ASN A 230 4.46 -12.29 9.41
N ALA A 231 5.27 -12.74 10.37
CA ALA A 231 6.73 -12.74 10.24
C ALA A 231 7.24 -13.62 9.08
N GLN A 232 6.46 -14.62 8.67
CA GLN A 232 6.79 -15.56 7.60
C GLN A 232 6.35 -15.04 6.22
N THR A 233 5.17 -14.43 6.12
CA THR A 233 4.62 -13.94 4.85
C THR A 233 5.15 -12.57 4.45
N LEU A 234 5.57 -11.73 5.40
CA LEU A 234 6.03 -10.38 5.09
C LEU A 234 7.29 -10.35 4.19
N PRO A 235 8.34 -11.16 4.42
CA PRO A 235 9.53 -11.14 3.56
C PRO A 235 9.24 -11.58 2.12
N THR A 236 8.31 -12.52 1.93
CA THR A 236 8.01 -13.12 0.62
C THR A 236 7.32 -12.14 -0.33
N LEU A 237 6.67 -11.09 0.18
CA LEU A 237 6.03 -10.07 -0.66
C LEU A 237 7.03 -9.30 -1.54
N PHE A 238 8.32 -9.31 -1.16
CA PHE A 238 9.39 -8.58 -1.85
C PHE A 238 10.21 -9.47 -2.79
N GLU A 239 9.77 -10.70 -3.05
CA GLU A 239 10.47 -11.70 -3.86
C GLU A 239 9.78 -11.88 -5.22
N PHE A 240 10.36 -11.29 -6.27
CA PHE A 240 9.80 -11.40 -7.62
C PHE A 240 10.44 -12.58 -8.37
N PRO A 241 9.65 -13.58 -8.81
CA PRO A 241 10.12 -14.61 -9.73
C PRO A 241 10.43 -14.03 -11.12
N PRO A 242 11.17 -14.76 -11.99
CA PRO A 242 11.65 -14.23 -13.27
C PRO A 242 10.57 -13.72 -14.23
N ASP A 243 9.36 -14.28 -14.15
CA ASP A 243 8.19 -13.89 -14.93
C ASP A 243 7.52 -12.60 -14.42
N MET A 244 7.79 -12.20 -13.17
CA MET A 244 7.37 -10.91 -12.59
C MET A 244 8.51 -9.88 -12.45
N ASP A 245 9.76 -10.29 -12.67
CA ASP A 245 10.95 -9.45 -12.45
C ASP A 245 10.95 -8.17 -13.31
N ARG A 246 11.79 -7.20 -12.95
CA ARG A 246 11.88 -5.90 -13.61
C ARG A 246 12.16 -6.02 -15.10
N VAL A 247 11.38 -5.27 -15.88
CA VAL A 247 11.59 -5.08 -17.33
C VAL A 247 11.86 -3.63 -17.67
N PRO A 248 12.57 -3.34 -18.77
CA PRO A 248 12.73 -1.97 -19.26
C PRO A 248 11.39 -1.35 -19.63
N THR A 249 11.11 -0.15 -19.13
CA THR A 249 9.89 0.62 -19.41
C THR A 249 10.22 2.08 -19.65
N LYS A 250 9.30 2.79 -20.32
CA LYS A 250 9.36 4.25 -20.42
C LYS A 250 8.91 4.90 -19.11
N VAL A 251 9.38 6.12 -18.87
CA VAL A 251 8.84 6.99 -17.83
C VAL A 251 7.50 7.55 -18.31
N ASN A 252 6.47 7.47 -17.46
CA ASN A 252 5.14 7.98 -17.76
C ASN A 252 5.07 9.51 -17.50
N THR A 253 4.71 10.26 -18.52
CA THR A 253 4.61 11.73 -18.48
C THR A 253 3.26 12.17 -19.05
N LEU A 254 2.85 13.41 -18.77
CA LEU A 254 1.63 13.99 -19.35
C LEU A 254 1.67 14.09 -20.89
N ASN A 255 2.84 14.03 -21.51
CA ASN A 255 2.96 14.15 -22.96
C ASN A 255 2.89 12.79 -23.66
N ASN A 256 3.45 11.74 -23.06
CA ASN A 256 3.59 10.43 -23.72
C ASN A 256 2.52 9.40 -23.30
N HIS A 257 1.97 9.51 -22.08
CA HIS A 257 1.03 8.55 -21.50
C HIS A 257 1.42 7.08 -21.73
N ALA A 258 2.70 6.75 -21.53
CA ALA A 258 3.23 5.42 -21.81
C ALA A 258 2.49 4.31 -21.04
N LEU A 259 1.99 4.63 -19.84
CA LEU A 259 1.31 3.67 -18.98
C LEU A 259 -0.02 3.17 -19.55
N VAL A 260 -0.83 4.03 -20.17
CA VAL A 260 -2.12 3.62 -20.79
C VAL A 260 -1.87 2.58 -21.87
N ARG A 261 -0.85 2.80 -22.70
CA ARG A 261 -0.53 1.88 -23.81
C ARG A 261 -0.08 0.52 -23.30
N TYR A 262 0.80 0.48 -22.29
CA TYR A 262 1.18 -0.79 -21.68
C TYR A 262 -0.03 -1.50 -21.06
N PHE A 263 -0.89 -0.78 -20.36
CA PHE A 263 -2.06 -1.34 -19.71
C PHE A 263 -3.03 -1.95 -20.72
N GLU A 264 -3.39 -1.21 -21.78
CA GLU A 264 -4.27 -1.70 -22.85
C GLU A 264 -3.69 -2.94 -23.56
N GLU A 265 -2.40 -2.92 -23.92
CA GLU A 265 -1.74 -4.05 -24.58
C GLU A 265 -1.69 -5.30 -23.71
N GLU A 266 -1.48 -5.15 -22.40
CA GLU A 266 -1.31 -6.28 -21.47
C GLU A 266 -2.65 -6.92 -21.08
N TRP A 267 -3.66 -6.10 -20.81
CA TRP A 267 -4.99 -6.57 -20.43
C TRP A 267 -5.85 -7.03 -21.60
N ALA A 268 -5.54 -6.62 -22.85
CA ALA A 268 -6.24 -7.10 -24.04
C ALA A 268 -6.27 -8.64 -24.12
N ASN A 269 -5.24 -9.33 -23.63
CA ASN A 269 -5.16 -10.80 -23.65
C ASN A 269 -6.14 -11.50 -22.69
N TYR A 270 -6.78 -10.76 -21.78
CA TYR A 270 -7.66 -11.27 -20.73
C TYR A 270 -9.11 -10.79 -20.88
N ALA A 271 -9.42 -10.00 -21.91
CA ALA A 271 -10.74 -9.44 -22.16
C ALA A 271 -11.62 -10.32 -23.09
N HIS A 272 -11.41 -11.64 -23.09
CA HIS A 272 -12.07 -12.60 -23.99
C HIS A 272 -12.99 -13.57 -23.23
#